data_AF-A0A1G8HY50-F1
#
_entry.id   AF-A0A1G8HY50-F1
#
_cell.length_a   1.000
_cell.length_b   1.000
_cell.length_c   1.000
_cell.angle_alpha   90.00
_cell.angle_beta   90.00
_cell.angle_gamma   90.00
#
_symmetry.space_group_name_H-M   'P 1'
#
loop_
_entity.id
_entity.type
_entity.pdbx_description
1 polymer ?
#
loop_
_entity_poly.entity_id
_entity_poly.type
_entity_poly.pdbx_seq_one_letter_code
_entity_poly.pdbx_strand_id
1 'polypeptide(L)'
;MTVTASRGRSAVVTLVIAVLALALPTGPAGAQAAKAYRGTASVVVDTYDYCGGKFGGDLRFAGTSRYRAAARLITSARQSTGGRIERNPFHWEFYVGKIGAVGSFQLGSSTIVTSSGRDIAGNLRDPRLLLGYWVTGRSGTSWSGKLVDDHRGEGASFNHFWAQTPLVPCRNLGSIVNLHSFKEGATISGRVSSGGAAFTVRGATYDGLYRFRIDFSG
;
A
#
# COMPACT_ATOMS: atom_id res chain seq x y z
N MET A 1 -75.59 -56.32 26.00
CA MET A 1 -74.79 -56.79 24.85
C MET A 1 -74.07 -55.58 24.28
N THR A 2 -72.80 -55.77 23.93
CA THR A 2 -71.69 -54.83 23.90
C THR A 2 -71.83 -53.63 22.95
N VAL A 3 -71.47 -52.44 23.43
CA VAL A 3 -71.18 -51.24 22.62
C VAL A 3 -69.69 -51.26 22.28
N THR A 4 -69.35 -51.26 20.99
CA THR A 4 -67.96 -51.19 20.52
C THR A 4 -67.70 -49.81 19.93
N ALA A 5 -66.78 -49.07 20.56
CA ALA A 5 -66.24 -47.81 20.07
C ALA A 5 -65.16 -48.07 19.00
N SER A 6 -65.12 -47.27 17.92
CA SER A 6 -63.94 -47.13 17.07
C SER A 6 -63.42 -45.70 17.14
N ARG A 7 -62.14 -45.59 17.50
CA ARG A 7 -61.41 -44.34 17.75
C ARG A 7 -60.96 -43.69 16.44
N GLY A 8 -61.08 -42.37 16.39
CA GLY A 8 -60.56 -41.52 15.32
C GLY A 8 -59.04 -41.54 15.22
N ARG A 9 -58.54 -41.27 14.01
CA ARG A 9 -57.15 -40.95 13.73
C ARG A 9 -57.07 -39.48 13.32
N SER A 10 -56.57 -38.64 14.22
CA SER A 10 -56.19 -37.26 13.92
C SER A 10 -54.89 -37.28 13.09
N ALA A 11 -54.94 -36.70 11.90
CA ALA A 11 -53.75 -36.45 11.09
C ALA A 11 -52.99 -35.25 11.66
N VAL A 12 -51.75 -35.47 12.10
CA VAL A 12 -50.83 -34.41 12.51
C VAL A 12 -50.13 -33.89 11.26
N VAL A 13 -50.52 -32.70 10.80
CA VAL A 13 -49.81 -31.96 9.75
C VAL A 13 -48.56 -31.36 10.38
N THR A 14 -47.40 -31.91 10.03
CA THR A 14 -46.10 -31.38 10.48
C THR A 14 -45.70 -30.25 9.52
N LEU A 15 -45.80 -29.01 10.00
CA LEU A 15 -45.35 -27.82 9.27
C LEU A 15 -43.83 -27.71 9.38
N VAL A 16 -43.09 -28.06 8.32
CA VAL A 16 -41.65 -27.83 8.24
C VAL A 16 -41.42 -26.36 7.85
N ILE A 17 -41.05 -25.54 8.83
CA ILE A 17 -40.61 -24.16 8.59
C ILE A 17 -39.16 -24.24 8.10
N ALA A 18 -38.96 -24.11 6.79
CA ALA A 18 -37.65 -23.87 6.21
C ALA A 18 -37.20 -22.45 6.61
N VAL A 19 -36.29 -22.36 7.60
CA VAL A 19 -35.64 -21.10 7.95
C VAL A 19 -34.64 -20.78 6.84
N LEU A 20 -35.09 -19.97 5.88
CA LEU A 20 -34.24 -19.35 4.87
C LEU A 20 -33.36 -18.32 5.59
N ALA A 21 -32.17 -18.71 6.02
CA ALA A 21 -31.15 -17.77 6.50
C ALA A 21 -30.64 -16.95 5.32
N LEU A 22 -31.36 -15.88 4.98
CA LEU A 22 -30.85 -14.79 4.16
C LEU A 22 -29.66 -14.18 4.92
N ALA A 23 -28.45 -14.56 4.52
CA ALA A 23 -27.26 -13.81 4.86
C ALA A 23 -27.42 -12.40 4.28
N LEU A 24 -27.86 -11.46 5.12
CA LEU A 24 -27.91 -10.05 4.75
C LEU A 24 -26.49 -9.63 4.34
N PRO A 25 -26.32 -8.94 3.19
CA PRO A 25 -25.04 -8.36 2.85
C PRO A 25 -24.63 -7.44 3.99
N THR A 26 -23.44 -7.67 4.52
CA THR A 26 -22.79 -6.78 5.50
C THR A 26 -22.94 -5.35 4.99
N GLY A 27 -23.59 -4.50 5.79
CA GLY A 27 -23.85 -3.10 5.45
C GLY A 27 -22.59 -2.33 5.04
N PRO A 28 -22.75 -1.10 4.52
CA PRO A 28 -21.62 -0.30 4.04
C PRO A 28 -20.52 -0.27 5.10
N ALA A 29 -19.30 -0.64 4.71
CA ALA A 29 -18.14 -0.56 5.56
C ALA A 29 -18.13 0.82 6.23
N GLY A 30 -18.28 0.86 7.56
CA GLY A 30 -18.34 2.11 8.31
C GLY A 30 -17.19 3.00 7.90
N ALA A 31 -17.49 4.26 7.57
CA ALA A 31 -16.50 5.22 7.11
C ALA A 31 -15.37 5.30 8.15
N GLN A 32 -14.23 4.67 7.87
CA GLN A 32 -13.09 4.73 8.76
C GLN A 32 -12.55 6.15 8.72
N ALA A 33 -12.71 6.88 9.83
CA ALA A 33 -12.14 8.20 9.99
C ALA A 33 -10.62 8.14 9.77
N ALA A 34 -10.10 9.15 9.07
CA ALA A 34 -8.66 9.25 8.84
C ALA A 34 -7.93 9.34 10.19
N LYS A 35 -6.87 8.55 10.33
CA LYS A 35 -6.05 8.50 11.54
C LYS A 35 -4.58 8.69 11.17
N ALA A 36 -3.91 9.56 11.93
CA ALA A 36 -2.49 9.83 11.77
C ALA A 36 -1.70 9.29 12.96
N TYR A 37 -0.65 8.54 12.68
CA TYR A 37 0.36 8.06 13.62
C TYR A 37 1.62 8.88 13.37
N ARG A 38 2.10 9.59 14.40
CA ARG A 38 3.25 10.48 14.29
C ARG A 38 4.35 9.90 15.16
N GLY A 39 5.54 9.79 14.59
CA GLY A 39 6.65 9.18 15.30
C GLY A 39 7.96 9.42 14.62
N THR A 40 8.88 8.49 14.81
CA THR A 40 10.23 8.56 14.27
C THR A 40 10.51 7.33 13.42
N ALA A 41 11.16 7.54 12.27
CA ALA A 41 11.73 6.49 11.46
C ALA A 41 13.24 6.43 11.67
N SER A 42 13.78 5.24 11.91
CA SER A 42 15.21 4.95 11.76
C SER A 42 15.44 4.39 10.37
N VAL A 43 16.30 5.05 9.60
CA VAL A 43 16.54 4.72 8.20
C VAL A 43 17.97 4.23 8.03
N VAL A 44 18.13 3.15 7.29
CA VAL A 44 19.40 2.68 6.73
C VAL A 44 19.25 2.65 5.20
N VAL A 45 20.18 3.30 4.49
CA VAL A 45 20.26 3.27 3.02
C VAL A 45 21.65 2.85 2.61
N ASP A 46 21.75 1.72 1.91
CA ASP A 46 22.95 1.32 1.19
C ASP A 46 22.90 1.91 -0.21
N THR A 47 23.90 2.72 -0.53
CA THR A 47 24.04 3.41 -1.82
C THR A 47 25.01 2.63 -2.70
N TYR A 48 24.66 2.55 -3.98
CA TYR A 48 25.46 1.98 -5.05
C TYR A 48 25.68 3.03 -6.14
N ASP A 49 26.79 2.90 -6.87
CA ASP A 49 27.12 3.69 -8.05
C ASP A 49 27.54 2.78 -9.21
N TYR A 50 27.60 3.30 -10.44
CA TYR A 50 28.15 2.58 -11.60
C TYR A 50 29.62 2.93 -11.84
N CYS A 51 30.38 3.16 -10.76
CA CYS A 51 31.80 3.52 -10.81
C CYS A 51 32.73 2.32 -10.57
N GLY A 52 32.17 1.11 -10.53
CA GLY A 52 32.94 -0.12 -10.46
C GLY A 52 33.57 -0.51 -11.79
N GLY A 53 34.48 -1.47 -11.72
CA GLY A 53 35.13 -2.06 -12.88
C GLY A 53 36.29 -1.22 -13.43
N LYS A 54 37.05 -1.81 -14.35
CA LYS A 54 38.27 -1.21 -14.94
C LYS A 54 37.97 0.04 -15.80
N PHE A 55 36.74 0.16 -16.31
CA PHE A 55 36.35 1.23 -17.25
C PHE A 55 35.20 2.09 -16.76
N GLY A 56 34.69 1.87 -15.53
CA GLY A 56 33.48 2.52 -15.04
C GLY A 56 32.24 1.95 -15.75
N GLY A 57 31.35 1.32 -15.00
CA GLY A 57 30.12 0.74 -15.55
C GLY A 57 29.58 -0.41 -14.71
N ASP A 58 30.39 -1.01 -13.85
CA ASP A 58 29.91 -2.03 -12.93
C ASP A 58 29.27 -1.38 -11.71
N LEU A 59 28.17 -1.98 -11.25
CA LEU A 59 27.53 -1.58 -10.01
C LEU A 59 28.48 -1.87 -8.83
N ARG A 60 28.75 -0.85 -8.03
CA ARG A 60 29.62 -0.93 -6.86
C ARG A 60 28.93 -0.32 -5.65
N PHE A 61 29.14 -0.93 -4.49
CA PHE A 61 28.71 -0.34 -3.22
C PHE A 61 29.51 0.93 -2.91
N ALA A 62 28.82 2.04 -2.69
CA ALA A 62 29.42 3.35 -2.45
C ALA A 62 29.43 3.73 -0.96
N GLY A 63 28.47 3.23 -0.18
CA GLY A 63 28.43 3.47 1.27
C GLY A 63 27.07 3.23 1.89
N THR A 64 26.99 3.36 3.21
CA THR A 64 25.73 3.27 3.96
C THR A 64 25.47 4.56 4.71
N SER A 65 24.28 5.12 4.52
CA SER A 65 23.74 6.22 5.31
C SER A 65 22.82 5.69 6.40
N ARG A 66 22.95 6.24 7.62
CA ARG A 66 22.07 5.92 8.76
C ARG A 66 21.60 7.20 9.40
N TYR A 67 20.30 7.37 9.56
CA TYR A 67 19.74 8.58 10.15
C TYR A 67 18.36 8.33 10.77
N ARG A 68 17.91 9.30 11.57
CA ARG A 68 16.55 9.33 12.11
C ARG A 68 15.83 10.55 11.56
N ALA A 69 14.55 10.40 11.29
CA ALA A 69 13.70 11.48 10.81
C ALA A 69 12.31 11.38 11.42
N ALA A 70 11.65 12.53 11.58
CA ALA A 70 10.22 12.57 11.87
C ALA A 70 9.46 11.85 10.75
N ALA A 71 8.46 11.06 11.12
CA ALA A 71 7.69 10.26 10.18
C ALA A 71 6.22 10.24 10.56
N ARG A 72 5.36 10.03 9.57
CA ARG A 72 3.92 9.98 9.74
C ARG A 72 3.29 8.92 8.85
N LEU A 73 2.53 8.01 9.46
CA LEU A 73 1.60 7.13 8.76
C LEU A 73 0.21 7.75 8.85
N ILE A 74 -0.51 7.79 7.74
CA ILE A 74 -1.93 8.17 7.66
C ILE A 74 -2.67 6.94 7.17
N THR A 75 -3.78 6.60 7.83
CA THR A 75 -4.70 5.55 7.38
C THR A 75 -6.09 6.14 7.22
N SER A 76 -6.81 5.78 6.18
CA SER A 76 -8.19 6.22 5.95
C SER A 76 -9.03 5.10 5.32
N ALA A 77 -10.31 5.37 5.09
CA ALA A 77 -11.13 4.51 4.25
C ALA A 77 -10.46 4.24 2.88
N ARG A 78 -10.72 3.06 2.33
CA ARG A 78 -10.22 2.60 1.02
C ARG A 78 -10.58 3.60 -0.07
N GLN A 79 -9.65 3.88 -0.98
CA GLN A 79 -9.94 4.75 -2.11
C GLN A 79 -10.92 4.08 -3.09
N SER A 80 -11.78 4.90 -3.72
CA SER A 80 -12.81 4.42 -4.65
C SER A 80 -13.06 5.43 -5.77
N THR A 81 -13.05 4.97 -7.03
CA THR A 81 -13.43 5.76 -8.22
C THR A 81 -13.78 4.83 -9.38
N GLY A 82 -14.58 5.27 -10.36
CA GLY A 82 -14.86 4.47 -11.56
C GLY A 82 -15.45 3.09 -11.29
N GLY A 83 -16.25 2.95 -10.22
CA GLY A 83 -16.79 1.66 -9.77
C GLY A 83 -15.76 0.69 -9.20
N ARG A 84 -14.51 1.11 -9.02
CA ARG A 84 -13.43 0.31 -8.41
C ARG A 84 -13.12 0.80 -7.00
N ILE A 85 -12.84 -0.15 -6.12
CA ILE A 85 -12.39 0.10 -4.74
C ILE A 85 -11.01 -0.53 -4.57
N GLU A 86 -10.12 0.18 -3.88
CA GLU A 86 -8.76 -0.26 -3.55
C GLU A 86 -8.80 -1.60 -2.83
N ARG A 87 -7.95 -2.58 -3.15
CA ARG A 87 -8.04 -3.94 -2.57
C ARG A 87 -7.54 -4.08 -1.14
N ASN A 88 -6.77 -3.13 -0.65
CA ASN A 88 -6.20 -3.15 0.70
C ASN A 88 -7.26 -3.05 1.80
N PRO A 89 -6.98 -3.49 3.04
CA PRO A 89 -7.91 -3.36 4.16
C PRO A 89 -8.27 -1.90 4.47
N PHE A 90 -7.37 -0.95 4.17
CA PHE A 90 -7.56 0.49 4.30
C PHE A 90 -6.56 1.20 3.38
N HIS A 91 -6.86 2.45 3.01
CA HIS A 91 -5.90 3.30 2.31
C HIS A 91 -4.84 3.78 3.30
N TRP A 92 -3.59 3.87 2.87
CA TRP A 92 -2.52 4.40 3.70
C TRP A 92 -1.47 5.17 2.91
N GLU A 93 -0.88 6.14 3.60
CA GLU A 93 0.26 6.91 3.14
C GLU A 93 1.30 7.02 4.26
N PHE A 94 2.57 6.89 3.91
CA PHE A 94 3.66 6.98 4.86
C PHE A 94 4.72 7.95 4.37
N TYR A 95 5.07 8.88 5.24
CA TYR A 95 6.00 9.97 4.95
C TYR A 95 7.15 9.94 5.95
N VAL A 96 8.39 10.07 5.46
CA VAL A 96 9.60 10.16 6.28
C VAL A 96 10.35 11.43 5.89
N GLY A 97 10.61 12.28 6.89
CA GLY A 97 11.28 13.57 6.69
C GLY A 97 10.41 14.59 5.96
N LYS A 98 11.05 15.62 5.40
CA LYS A 98 10.41 16.66 4.58
C LYS A 98 10.43 16.20 3.12
N ILE A 99 9.26 15.91 2.55
CA ILE A 99 9.15 15.46 1.15
C ILE A 99 9.79 16.48 0.21
N GLY A 100 10.61 15.97 -0.73
CA GLY A 100 11.43 16.77 -1.62
C GLY A 100 12.84 17.06 -1.10
N ALA A 101 13.12 16.84 0.19
CA ALA A 101 14.47 16.95 0.74
C ALA A 101 15.23 15.62 0.59
N VAL A 102 16.57 15.69 0.51
CA VAL A 102 17.44 14.51 0.53
C VAL A 102 17.18 13.67 1.78
N GLY A 103 17.06 12.37 1.60
CA GLY A 103 16.78 11.44 2.69
C GLY A 103 15.29 11.27 3.00
N SER A 104 14.40 11.94 2.27
CA SER A 104 12.95 11.81 2.48
C SER A 104 12.35 10.63 1.69
N PHE A 105 11.26 10.07 2.22
CA PHE A 105 10.49 9.02 1.57
C PHE A 105 9.00 9.35 1.56
N GLN A 106 8.33 9.01 0.47
CA GLN A 106 6.89 9.05 0.33
C GLN A 106 6.42 7.68 -0.14
N LEU A 107 5.48 7.06 0.55
CA LEU A 107 4.88 5.79 0.17
C LEU A 107 3.36 5.90 0.28
N GLY A 108 2.65 5.09 -0.49
CA GLY A 108 1.21 4.95 -0.33
C GLY A 108 0.63 3.83 -1.14
N SER A 109 -0.51 3.35 -0.66
CA SER A 109 -1.13 2.10 -1.06
C SER A 109 -1.78 2.16 -2.43
N SER A 110 -2.33 3.32 -2.78
CA SER A 110 -3.00 3.62 -4.03
C SER A 110 -3.01 5.13 -4.30
N THR A 111 -3.32 5.51 -5.53
CA THR A 111 -3.66 6.89 -5.88
C THR A 111 -4.79 6.92 -6.91
N ILE A 112 -5.47 8.04 -7.03
CA ILE A 112 -6.44 8.30 -8.10
C ILE A 112 -5.81 9.30 -9.06
N VAL A 113 -5.62 8.90 -10.31
CA VAL A 113 -5.14 9.80 -11.38
C VAL A 113 -6.26 10.14 -12.34
N THR A 114 -6.15 11.30 -12.98
CA THR A 114 -7.06 11.72 -14.04
C THR A 114 -6.44 11.40 -15.40
N SER A 115 -7.04 10.49 -16.14
CA SER A 115 -6.79 10.19 -17.55
C SER A 115 -7.81 10.85 -18.48
N SER A 116 -7.74 10.54 -19.77
CA SER A 116 -8.79 10.92 -20.73
C SER A 116 -10.16 10.39 -20.29
N GLY A 117 -11.17 11.25 -20.29
CA GLY A 117 -12.57 10.87 -20.09
C GLY A 117 -13.22 10.24 -21.33
N ARG A 118 -12.42 9.88 -22.33
CA ARG A 118 -12.85 9.20 -23.56
C ARG A 118 -11.92 8.05 -23.92
N ASP A 119 -12.48 6.97 -24.45
CA ASP A 119 -11.69 5.89 -25.05
C ASP A 119 -11.30 6.16 -26.50
N ILE A 120 -10.54 5.23 -27.09
CA ILE A 120 -10.05 5.32 -28.48
C ILE A 120 -11.21 5.39 -29.48
N ALA A 121 -12.38 4.85 -29.14
CA ALA A 121 -13.60 4.92 -29.95
C ALA A 121 -14.44 6.17 -29.66
N GLY A 122 -13.98 7.07 -28.77
CA GLY A 122 -14.65 8.32 -28.43
C GLY A 122 -15.74 8.22 -27.36
N ASN A 123 -15.99 7.03 -26.80
CA ASN A 123 -17.01 6.82 -25.78
C ASN A 123 -16.59 7.48 -24.46
N LEU A 124 -17.56 8.09 -23.76
CA LEU A 124 -17.32 8.65 -22.43
C LEU A 124 -16.92 7.56 -21.43
N ARG A 125 -15.87 7.83 -20.65
CA ARG A 125 -15.42 7.01 -19.52
C ARG A 125 -15.22 7.89 -18.29
N ASP A 126 -15.29 7.30 -17.09
CA ASP A 126 -14.78 7.99 -15.91
C ASP A 126 -13.30 8.32 -16.16
N PRO A 127 -12.92 9.61 -16.20
CA PRO A 127 -11.52 9.98 -16.40
C PRO A 127 -10.66 9.57 -15.21
N ARG A 128 -11.22 9.14 -14.09
CA ARG A 128 -10.44 8.78 -12.90
C ARG A 128 -10.07 7.31 -12.92
N LEU A 129 -8.78 7.06 -12.80
CA LEU A 129 -8.21 5.74 -12.69
C LEU A 129 -7.65 5.55 -11.28
N LEU A 130 -8.17 4.54 -10.56
CA LEU A 130 -7.58 4.07 -9.32
C LEU A 130 -6.40 3.15 -9.63
N LEU A 131 -5.22 3.56 -9.21
CA LEU A 131 -3.95 2.85 -9.34
C LEU A 131 -3.53 2.32 -7.98
N GLY A 132 -3.30 1.02 -7.87
CA GLY A 132 -2.98 0.35 -6.60
C GLY A 132 -1.55 -0.15 -6.62
N TYR A 133 -0.68 0.46 -5.82
CA TYR A 133 0.74 0.12 -5.78
C TYR A 133 1.04 -1.08 -4.89
N TRP A 134 0.40 -1.13 -3.71
CA TRP A 134 0.68 -2.15 -2.70
C TRP A 134 -0.48 -3.13 -2.57
N VAL A 135 -0.13 -4.39 -2.36
CA VAL A 135 -1.06 -5.41 -1.84
C VAL A 135 -0.68 -5.69 -0.40
N THR A 136 -1.55 -5.28 0.51
CA THR A 136 -1.39 -5.42 1.95
C THR A 136 -2.53 -6.24 2.55
N GLY A 137 -2.22 -6.96 3.62
CA GLY A 137 -3.16 -7.73 4.43
C GLY A 137 -3.08 -7.32 5.89
N ARG A 138 -4.16 -7.59 6.62
CA ARG A 138 -4.23 -7.36 8.06
C ARG A 138 -4.87 -8.55 8.77
N SER A 139 -4.24 -8.98 9.86
CA SER A 139 -4.78 -9.98 10.78
C SER A 139 -4.65 -9.46 12.21
N GLY A 140 -5.77 -9.09 12.83
CA GLY A 140 -5.78 -8.33 14.08
C GLY A 140 -5.00 -7.02 13.95
N THR A 141 -3.94 -6.85 14.74
CA THR A 141 -3.03 -5.69 14.63
C THR A 141 -1.87 -5.93 13.67
N SER A 142 -1.61 -7.17 13.25
CA SER A 142 -0.54 -7.48 12.30
C SER A 142 -0.88 -6.92 10.93
N TRP A 143 0.10 -6.26 10.31
CA TRP A 143 -0.03 -5.62 9.01
C TRP A 143 1.21 -5.90 8.17
N SER A 144 1.00 -6.35 6.93
CA SER A 144 2.09 -6.68 6.02
C SER A 144 1.68 -6.55 4.58
N GLY A 145 2.64 -6.40 3.67
CA GLY A 145 2.38 -6.40 2.24
C GLY A 145 3.60 -6.21 1.38
N LYS A 146 3.35 -6.10 0.07
CA LYS A 146 4.37 -6.00 -0.97
C LYS A 146 3.93 -4.95 -2.00
N LEU A 147 4.90 -4.16 -2.48
CA LEU A 147 4.75 -3.31 -3.65
C LEU A 147 4.69 -4.22 -4.89
N VAL A 148 3.59 -4.16 -5.63
CA VAL A 148 3.34 -5.06 -6.77
C VAL A 148 3.41 -4.36 -8.12
N ASP A 149 3.27 -3.03 -8.14
CA ASP A 149 3.31 -2.21 -9.34
C ASP A 149 3.80 -0.81 -8.96
N ASP A 150 4.69 -0.23 -9.76
CA ASP A 150 5.20 1.14 -9.59
C ASP A 150 4.45 2.19 -10.43
N HIS A 151 3.55 1.74 -11.31
CA HIS A 151 2.75 2.52 -12.24
C HIS A 151 3.53 3.57 -13.05
N ARG A 152 4.79 3.25 -13.37
CA ARG A 152 5.61 4.10 -14.26
C ARG A 152 5.11 4.10 -15.68
N GLY A 153 4.49 3.01 -16.14
CA GLY A 153 3.87 2.94 -17.47
C GLY A 153 2.75 3.96 -17.64
N GLU A 154 2.04 4.28 -16.57
CA GLU A 154 0.95 5.24 -16.51
C GLU A 154 1.42 6.67 -16.21
N GLY A 155 2.72 6.90 -16.02
CA GLY A 155 3.27 8.21 -15.63
C GLY A 155 2.85 8.66 -14.22
N ALA A 156 2.30 7.76 -13.43
CA ALA A 156 1.76 8.01 -12.11
C ALA A 156 2.69 7.41 -11.06
N SER A 157 3.95 7.85 -11.02
CA SER A 157 4.86 7.31 -10.01
C SER A 157 4.44 7.85 -8.64
N PHE A 158 4.21 6.95 -7.69
CA PHE A 158 4.16 7.18 -6.24
C PHE A 158 5.13 6.17 -5.61
N ASN A 159 5.49 6.31 -4.33
CA ASN A 159 6.51 5.45 -3.68
C ASN A 159 7.93 5.82 -4.11
N HIS A 160 8.48 6.83 -3.44
CA HIS A 160 9.72 7.49 -3.83
C HIS A 160 10.70 7.67 -2.68
N PHE A 161 11.97 7.76 -3.07
CA PHE A 161 13.08 8.19 -2.24
C PHE A 161 13.76 9.40 -2.91
N TRP A 162 13.98 10.47 -2.16
CA TRP A 162 14.77 11.62 -2.64
C TRP A 162 16.21 11.47 -2.21
N ALA A 163 17.12 11.43 -3.18
CA ALA A 163 18.53 11.20 -2.96
C ALA A 163 19.38 12.29 -3.62
N GLN A 164 20.57 12.51 -3.06
CA GLN A 164 21.58 13.33 -3.71
C GLN A 164 22.23 12.53 -4.84
N THR A 165 22.00 12.92 -6.09
CA THR A 165 22.54 12.25 -7.28
C THR A 165 23.64 13.10 -7.91
N PRO A 166 24.83 12.55 -8.18
CA PRO A 166 25.90 13.29 -8.86
C PRO A 166 25.46 13.67 -10.28
N LEU A 167 25.84 14.88 -10.72
CA LEU A 167 25.55 15.34 -12.09
C LEU A 167 26.26 14.47 -13.13
N VAL A 168 27.49 14.09 -12.83
CA VAL A 168 28.27 13.16 -13.64
C VAL A 168 28.71 12.02 -12.73
N PRO A 169 28.27 10.78 -12.96
CA PRO A 169 28.73 9.64 -12.20
C PRO A 169 30.26 9.61 -12.14
N CYS A 170 30.80 9.25 -10.97
CA CYS A 170 32.23 9.05 -10.76
C CYS A 170 33.10 10.31 -10.87
N ARG A 171 32.51 11.50 -10.96
CA ARG A 171 33.23 12.78 -10.91
C ARG A 171 32.57 13.71 -9.90
N ASN A 172 33.39 14.44 -9.14
CA ASN A 172 32.89 15.43 -8.20
C ASN A 172 32.62 16.77 -8.91
N LEU A 173 31.55 16.80 -9.73
CA LEU A 173 31.13 18.00 -10.49
C LEU A 173 29.82 18.59 -9.96
N GLY A 174 29.52 18.33 -8.69
CA GLY A 174 28.25 18.69 -8.07
C GLY A 174 27.19 17.60 -8.18
N SER A 175 26.05 17.88 -7.56
CA SER A 175 24.93 16.94 -7.44
C SER A 175 23.60 17.68 -7.32
N ILE A 176 22.53 16.99 -7.68
CA ILE A 176 21.15 17.48 -7.59
C ILE A 176 20.33 16.53 -6.72
N VAL A 177 19.24 17.04 -6.16
CA VAL A 177 18.24 16.18 -5.54
C VAL A 177 17.44 15.53 -6.65
N ASN A 178 17.49 14.20 -6.72
CA ASN A 178 16.73 13.43 -7.67
C ASN A 178 15.74 12.52 -6.95
N LEU A 179 14.65 12.20 -7.65
CA LEU A 179 13.61 11.30 -7.18
C LEU A 179 13.85 9.91 -7.76
N HIS A 180 13.86 8.91 -6.87
CA HIS A 180 14.04 7.51 -7.23
C HIS A 180 12.79 6.72 -6.85
N SER A 181 12.16 6.10 -7.84
CA SER A 181 10.99 5.25 -7.63
C SER A 181 11.39 3.93 -7.00
N PHE A 182 10.52 3.39 -6.14
CA PHE A 182 10.74 2.09 -5.53
C PHE A 182 10.63 0.97 -6.57
N LYS A 183 11.44 -0.07 -6.40
CA LYS A 183 11.34 -1.30 -7.17
C LYS A 183 10.22 -2.16 -6.62
N GLU A 184 9.42 -2.74 -7.50
CA GLU A 184 8.50 -3.82 -7.18
C GLU A 184 9.17 -4.89 -6.31
N GLY A 185 8.41 -5.38 -5.33
CA GLY A 185 8.91 -6.30 -4.33
C GLY A 185 9.47 -5.69 -3.06
N ALA A 186 9.46 -4.36 -2.93
CA ALA A 186 9.53 -3.73 -1.62
C ALA A 186 8.45 -4.32 -0.69
N THR A 187 8.79 -4.51 0.59
CA THR A 187 7.93 -5.16 1.58
C THR A 187 7.69 -4.23 2.75
N ILE A 188 6.53 -4.40 3.38
CA ILE A 188 6.16 -3.77 4.63
C ILE A 188 5.68 -4.85 5.59
N SER A 189 6.08 -4.78 6.85
CA SER A 189 5.65 -5.74 7.88
C SER A 189 5.73 -5.13 9.27
N GLY A 190 4.73 -5.39 10.09
CA GLY A 190 4.68 -4.90 11.46
C GLY A 190 3.26 -4.90 12.02
N ARG A 191 2.94 -3.85 12.77
CA ARG A 191 1.65 -3.69 13.46
C ARG A 191 1.05 -2.30 13.27
N VAL A 192 -0.26 -2.27 13.10
CA VAL A 192 -1.08 -1.05 13.12
C VAL A 192 -2.31 -1.33 13.98
N SER A 193 -2.55 -0.49 14.97
CA SER A 193 -3.61 -0.67 15.98
C SER A 193 -4.31 0.65 16.30
N SER A 194 -5.36 0.61 17.13
CA SER A 194 -5.99 1.82 17.65
C SER A 194 -5.07 2.64 18.57
N GLY A 195 -4.04 2.04 19.17
CA GLY A 195 -3.11 2.76 20.07
C GLY A 195 -1.83 3.28 19.41
N GLY A 196 -1.41 2.69 18.29
CA GLY A 196 -0.13 3.04 17.65
C GLY A 196 0.20 2.18 16.44
N ALA A 197 1.30 2.52 15.77
CA ALA A 197 1.83 1.81 14.61
C ALA A 197 3.35 1.63 14.72
N ALA A 198 3.83 0.42 14.44
CA ALA A 198 5.26 0.13 14.38
C ALA A 198 5.51 -0.92 13.30
N PHE A 199 6.35 -0.61 12.32
CA PHE A 199 6.58 -1.48 11.18
C PHE A 199 7.93 -1.21 10.53
N THR A 200 8.36 -2.18 9.74
CA THR A 200 9.56 -2.08 8.92
C THR A 200 9.18 -2.11 7.44
N VAL A 201 9.75 -1.16 6.68
CA VAL A 201 9.76 -1.20 5.21
C VAL A 201 11.15 -1.63 4.74
N ARG A 202 11.22 -2.54 3.78
CA ARG A 202 12.47 -2.92 3.11
C ARG A 202 12.28 -2.92 1.61
N GLY A 203 13.26 -2.43 0.87
CA GLY A 203 13.20 -2.44 -0.58
C GLY A 203 14.45 -1.89 -1.22
N ALA A 204 14.33 -1.64 -2.52
CA ALA A 204 15.34 -0.96 -3.30
C ALA A 204 14.65 0.02 -4.25
N THR A 205 15.41 0.96 -4.81
CA THR A 205 14.95 1.77 -5.94
C THR A 205 15.02 0.96 -7.23
N TYR A 206 14.20 1.33 -8.21
CA TYR A 206 14.10 0.63 -9.49
C TYR A 206 15.45 0.53 -10.21
N ASP A 207 16.22 1.62 -10.20
CA ASP A 207 17.55 1.72 -10.80
C ASP A 207 18.63 0.91 -10.06
N GLY A 208 18.29 0.31 -8.91
CA GLY A 208 19.18 -0.48 -8.08
C GLY A 208 20.22 0.32 -7.30
N LEU A 209 20.18 1.67 -7.38
CA LEU A 209 21.17 2.54 -6.77
C LEU A 209 21.03 2.64 -5.24
N TYR A 210 19.84 2.39 -4.70
CA TYR A 210 19.60 2.49 -3.26
C TYR A 210 18.86 1.27 -2.77
N ARG A 211 19.38 0.65 -1.71
CA ARG A 211 18.67 -0.36 -0.92
C ARG A 211 18.38 0.22 0.44
N PHE A 212 17.14 0.13 0.90
CA PHE A 212 16.71 0.79 2.12
C PHE A 212 16.01 -0.15 3.08
N ARG A 213 16.17 0.17 4.36
CA ARG A 213 15.38 -0.34 5.48
C ARG A 213 14.93 0.84 6.32
N ILE A 214 13.63 0.90 6.59
CA ILE A 214 12.99 1.95 7.38
C ILE A 214 12.27 1.27 8.53
N ASP A 215 12.68 1.51 9.77
CA ASP A 215 11.99 1.04 10.97
C ASP A 215 11.23 2.23 11.60
N PHE A 216 9.90 2.16 11.62
CA PHE A 216 9.01 3.20 12.15
C PHE A 216 8.38 2.79 13.48
N SER A 217 8.21 3.78 14.37
CA SER A 217 7.39 3.67 15.57
C SER A 217 6.69 5.00 15.86
N GLY A 218 5.38 4.98 16.07
CA GLY A 218 4.54 6.13 16.44
C GLY A 218 3.07 5.82 16.61
#